data_AF-A0A8T5P0U4-F1
#
_entry.id   AF-A0A8T5P0U4-F1
#
_cell.length_a   1.000
_cell.length_b   1.000
_cell.length_c   1.000
_cell.angle_alpha   90.00
_cell.angle_beta   90.00
_cell.angle_gamma   90.00
#
_symmetry.space_group_name_H-M   'P 1'
#
loop_
_entity.id
_entity.type
_entity.pdbx_description
1 polymer ?
#
loop_
_entity_poly.entity_id
_entity_poly.type
_entity_poly.pdbx_seq_one_letter_code
_entity_poly.pdbx_strand_id
1 'polypeptide(L)'
;MKEYKTISRVAGPLVFVEKTEPVGYGEVVKIALSNGETKSGQVLDTSKDIVVIQLFEGTSAVDREARVRFLGETIKLPVSGEMLGRILSGAGKPIDGGPEIIPEERRDIMGAAINPYSRASPSDF
;
A
#
# COMPACT_ATOMS: atom_id res chain seq x y z
N MET A 1 11.17 -4.00 -13.48
CA MET A 1 9.81 -3.68 -12.98
C MET A 1 9.10 -2.93 -14.10
N LYS A 2 7.86 -3.31 -14.45
CA LYS A 2 7.14 -2.74 -15.61
C LYS A 2 6.32 -1.52 -15.17
N GLU A 3 6.14 -0.56 -16.08
CA GLU A 3 5.31 0.63 -15.89
C GLU A 3 4.22 0.64 -16.96
N TYR A 4 2.99 1.02 -16.57
CA TYR A 4 1.81 1.00 -17.44
C TYR A 4 1.20 2.38 -17.58
N LYS A 5 0.75 2.71 -18.80
CA LYS A 5 -0.03 3.91 -19.12
C LYS A 5 -1.43 3.50 -19.60
N THR A 6 -2.14 2.74 -18.77
CA THR A 6 -3.42 2.10 -19.14
C THR A 6 -4.58 2.60 -18.27
N ILE A 7 -4.49 3.82 -17.73
CA ILE A 7 -5.57 4.41 -16.92
C ILE A 7 -6.77 4.70 -17.82
N SER A 8 -7.86 3.98 -17.58
CA SER A 8 -9.09 4.08 -18.37
C SER A 8 -10.08 5.08 -17.77
N ARG A 9 -10.15 5.16 -16.43
CA ARG A 9 -11.10 6.02 -15.70
C ARG A 9 -10.60 6.38 -14.30
N VAL A 10 -11.05 7.53 -13.81
CA VAL A 10 -10.90 7.96 -12.41
C VAL A 10 -12.30 8.27 -11.85
N ALA A 11 -12.63 7.78 -10.64
CA ALA A 11 -13.89 8.06 -9.98
C ALA A 11 -13.71 8.13 -8.45
N GLY A 12 -13.90 9.32 -7.87
CA GLY A 12 -13.65 9.53 -6.44
C GLY A 12 -12.21 9.16 -6.09
N PRO A 13 -11.95 8.31 -5.07
CA PRO A 13 -10.60 7.86 -4.72
C PRO A 13 -10.09 6.68 -5.57
N LEU A 14 -10.87 6.22 -6.56
CA LEU A 14 -10.58 5.03 -7.34
C LEU A 14 -9.99 5.37 -8.72
N VAL A 15 -9.01 4.58 -9.15
CA VAL A 15 -8.40 4.59 -10.47
C VAL A 15 -8.61 3.23 -11.12
N PHE A 16 -9.08 3.23 -12.35
CA PHE A 16 -9.33 2.04 -13.15
C PHE A 16 -8.25 1.92 -14.20
N VAL A 17 -7.63 0.75 -14.30
CA VAL A 17 -6.57 0.47 -15.26
C VAL A 17 -6.85 -0.81 -16.02
N GLU A 18 -6.48 -0.85 -17.29
CA GLU A 18 -6.55 -2.08 -18.08
C GLU A 18 -5.46 -3.05 -17.62
N LYS A 19 -5.85 -4.31 -17.45
CA LYS A 19 -5.00 -5.38 -16.92
C LYS A 19 -4.09 -5.92 -18.01
N THR A 20 -2.80 -5.79 -17.80
CA THR A 20 -1.74 -6.24 -18.71
C THR A 20 -0.98 -7.45 -18.19
N GLU A 21 -1.09 -7.73 -16.89
CA GLU A 21 -0.46 -8.88 -16.24
C GLU A 21 -1.29 -9.36 -15.03
N PRO A 22 -1.01 -10.54 -14.47
CA PRO A 22 -1.60 -10.97 -13.21
C PRO A 22 -1.23 -10.01 -12.08
N VAL A 23 -2.24 -9.46 -11.42
CA VAL A 23 -2.11 -8.52 -10.30
C VAL A 23 -2.98 -9.05 -9.16
N GLY A 24 -2.41 -9.08 -7.96
CA GLY A 24 -3.04 -9.64 -6.76
C GLY A 24 -3.96 -8.64 -6.06
N TYR A 25 -4.97 -9.17 -5.36
CA TYR A 25 -5.75 -8.37 -4.41
C TYR A 25 -4.85 -7.88 -3.26
N GLY A 26 -5.04 -6.63 -2.84
CA GLY A 26 -4.29 -6.04 -1.73
C GLY A 26 -2.86 -5.64 -2.08
N GLU A 27 -2.44 -5.80 -3.34
CA GLU A 27 -1.12 -5.44 -3.83
C GLU A 27 -0.89 -3.92 -3.81
N VAL A 28 0.32 -3.50 -3.45
CA VAL A 28 0.71 -2.10 -3.43
C VAL A 28 0.97 -1.59 -4.85
N VAL A 29 0.46 -0.39 -5.11
CA VAL A 29 0.60 0.31 -6.38
C VAL A 29 1.26 1.65 -6.15
N LYS A 30 2.19 2.03 -7.03
CA LYS A 30 2.73 3.39 -7.14
C LYS A 30 2.29 4.01 -8.45
N ILE A 31 1.75 5.22 -8.38
CA ILE A 31 1.34 6.01 -9.55
C ILE A 31 2.24 7.23 -9.64
N ALA A 32 3.11 7.27 -10.65
CA ALA A 32 3.93 8.43 -10.97
C ALA A 32 3.13 9.39 -11.85
N LEU A 33 2.85 10.57 -11.33
CA LEU A 33 2.10 11.62 -11.99
C LEU A 33 2.98 12.39 -12.99
N SER A 34 2.34 13.10 -13.91
CA SER A 34 3.00 13.96 -14.90
C SER A 34 3.72 15.16 -14.28
N ASN A 35 3.30 15.62 -13.10
CA ASN A 35 3.97 16.68 -12.33
C ASN A 35 5.23 16.19 -11.56
N GLY A 36 5.57 14.91 -11.64
CA GLY A 36 6.71 14.29 -10.94
C GLY A 36 6.39 13.74 -9.54
N GLU A 37 5.20 13.99 -9.00
CA GLU A 37 4.75 13.42 -7.73
C GLU A 37 4.50 11.91 -7.90
N THR A 38 4.71 11.15 -6.82
CA THR A 38 4.33 9.73 -6.77
C THR A 38 3.32 9.52 -5.68
N LYS A 39 2.17 8.96 -6.04
CA LYS A 39 1.11 8.56 -5.13
C LYS A 39 1.11 7.07 -4.89
N SER A 40 0.62 6.66 -3.73
CA SER A 40 0.57 5.25 -3.34
C SER A 40 -0.89 4.79 -3.24
N GLY A 41 -1.12 3.54 -3.59
CA GLY A 41 -2.43 2.94 -3.51
C GLY A 41 -2.38 1.44 -3.31
N GLN A 42 -3.56 0.84 -3.29
CA GLN A 42 -3.74 -0.59 -3.15
C GLN A 42 -4.75 -1.10 -4.16
N VAL A 43 -4.51 -2.31 -4.67
CA VAL A 43 -5.47 -3.03 -5.50
C VAL A 43 -6.67 -3.44 -4.66
N LEU A 44 -7.83 -2.88 -4.98
CA LEU A 44 -9.11 -3.18 -4.33
C LEU A 44 -9.82 -4.34 -5.03
N ASP A 45 -9.70 -4.44 -6.36
CA ASP A 45 -10.30 -5.52 -7.14
C ASP A 45 -9.50 -5.77 -8.43
N THR A 46 -9.54 -7.01 -8.92
CA THR A 46 -8.80 -7.47 -10.10
C THR A 46 -9.66 -8.45 -10.88
N SER A 47 -10.01 -8.07 -12.11
CA SER A 47 -10.82 -8.90 -13.01
C SER A 47 -9.96 -9.44 -14.17
N LYS A 48 -10.61 -9.90 -15.25
CA LYS A 48 -9.91 -10.31 -16.47
C LYS A 48 -9.25 -9.13 -17.18
N ASP A 49 -9.96 -8.03 -17.30
CA ASP A 49 -9.58 -6.92 -18.17
C ASP A 49 -9.31 -5.61 -17.40
N ILE A 50 -9.83 -5.48 -16.17
CA ILE A 50 -9.74 -4.24 -15.37
C ILE A 50 -9.19 -4.54 -13.98
N VAL A 51 -8.33 -3.65 -13.49
CA VAL A 51 -7.90 -3.57 -12.09
C VAL A 51 -8.40 -2.25 -11.49
N VAL A 52 -8.93 -2.33 -10.27
CA VAL A 52 -9.40 -1.17 -9.50
C VAL A 52 -8.39 -0.87 -8.40
N ILE A 53 -7.88 0.36 -8.39
CA ILE A 53 -6.86 0.82 -7.45
C ILE A 53 -7.47 1.93 -6.59
N GLN A 54 -7.35 1.82 -5.28
CA GLN A 54 -7.66 2.90 -4.35
C GLN A 54 -6.38 3.68 -4.03
N LEU A 55 -6.40 5.01 -4.22
CA LEU A 55 -5.29 5.89 -3.83
C LEU A 55 -5.44 6.41 -2.40
N PHE A 56 -4.35 6.43 -1.64
CA PHE A 56 -4.33 6.93 -0.26
C PHE A 56 -4.34 8.46 -0.20
N GLU A 57 -3.56 9.11 -1.07
CA GLU A 57 -3.44 10.57 -1.16
C GLU A 57 -4.52 11.20 -2.07
N GLY A 58 -5.51 10.41 -2.49
CA GLY A 58 -6.56 10.81 -3.42
C GLY A 58 -6.11 10.95 -4.87
N THR A 59 -7.07 11.19 -5.77
CA THR A 59 -6.90 11.12 -7.24
C THR A 59 -6.61 12.45 -7.93
N SER A 60 -6.41 13.52 -7.16
CA SER A 60 -6.04 14.83 -7.73
C SER A 60 -4.74 14.70 -8.55
N ALA A 61 -4.69 15.37 -9.70
CA ALA A 61 -3.58 15.35 -10.67
C ALA A 61 -3.27 13.97 -11.31
N VAL A 62 -4.12 12.96 -11.12
CA VAL A 62 -4.06 11.72 -11.90
C VAL A 62 -4.64 11.97 -13.28
N ASP A 63 -3.80 11.85 -14.31
CA ASP A 63 -4.18 11.95 -15.71
C ASP A 63 -3.89 10.64 -16.46
N ARG A 64 -4.13 10.63 -17.78
CA ARG A 64 -3.86 9.46 -18.63
C ARG A 64 -2.36 9.21 -18.88
N GLU A 65 -1.50 10.20 -18.64
CA GLU A 65 -0.05 10.08 -18.83
C GLU A 65 0.66 9.53 -17.60
N ALA A 66 -0.04 9.48 -16.47
CA ALA A 66 0.45 8.89 -15.24
C ALA A 66 0.83 7.42 -15.44
N ARG A 67 1.95 7.03 -14.81
CA ARG A 67 2.54 5.69 -14.94
C ARG A 67 2.24 4.87 -13.70
N VAL A 68 1.60 3.74 -13.90
CA VAL A 68 1.18 2.82 -12.84
C VAL A 68 2.19 1.68 -12.71
N ARG A 69 2.60 1.40 -11.48
CA ARG A 69 3.55 0.34 -11.15
C ARG A 69 3.05 -0.51 -10.00
N PHE A 70 2.89 -1.80 -10.28
CA PHE A 70 2.52 -2.83 -9.32
C PHE A 70 3.79 -3.37 -8.64
N LEU A 71 3.77 -3.51 -7.32
CA LEU A 71 4.97 -3.89 -6.54
C LEU A 71 5.14 -5.39 -6.29
N GLY A 72 4.12 -6.20 -6.56
CA GLY A 72 4.12 -7.65 -6.32
C GLY A 72 4.02 -8.04 -4.85
N GLU A 73 3.73 -7.09 -3.96
CA GLU A 73 3.60 -7.33 -2.52
C GLU A 73 2.48 -6.50 -1.91
N THR A 74 1.94 -6.99 -0.79
CA THR A 74 1.01 -6.28 0.09
C THR A 74 1.75 -5.24 0.93
N ILE A 75 0.99 -4.36 1.59
CA ILE A 75 1.56 -3.33 2.46
C ILE A 75 2.24 -4.01 3.65
N LYS A 76 3.50 -3.65 3.86
CA LYS A 76 4.30 -4.10 5.00
C LYS A 76 4.77 -2.91 5.81
N LEU A 77 4.71 -3.03 7.13
CA LEU A 77 5.28 -2.08 8.06
C LEU A 77 6.71 -2.51 8.41
N PRO A 78 7.70 -1.61 8.31
CA PRO A 78 9.01 -1.82 8.91
C PRO A 78 8.87 -1.82 10.44
N VAL A 79 9.13 -2.96 11.08
CA VAL A 79 9.04 -3.11 12.53
C VAL A 79 10.43 -3.21 13.16
N SER A 80 10.59 -2.59 14.32
CA SER A 80 11.84 -2.58 15.10
C SER A 80 11.53 -2.22 16.55
N GLY A 81 12.31 -2.74 17.50
CA GLY A 81 12.27 -2.26 18.89
C GLY A 81 12.50 -0.75 19.02
N GLU A 82 13.22 -0.14 18.07
CA GLU A 82 13.50 1.31 18.03
C GLU A 82 12.26 2.17 17.74
N MET A 83 11.13 1.56 17.39
CA MET A 83 9.85 2.28 17.24
C MET A 83 9.32 2.82 18.58
N LEU A 84 9.74 2.25 19.71
CA LEU A 84 9.27 2.65 21.03
C LEU A 84 9.68 4.11 21.31
N GLY A 85 8.68 4.95 21.57
CA GLY A 85 8.88 6.38 21.83
C GLY A 85 8.94 7.28 20.59
N ARG A 86 8.85 6.70 19.38
CA ARG A 86 8.77 7.47 18.12
C ARG A 86 7.35 7.94 17.83
N ILE A 87 7.22 9.03 17.08
CA ILE A 87 5.92 9.51 16.55
C ILE A 87 5.89 9.22 15.06
N LEU A 88 4.94 8.39 14.63
CA LEU A 88 4.77 8.00 13.23
C LEU A 88 3.49 8.61 12.65
N SER A 89 3.52 8.93 11.36
CA SER A 89 2.32 9.21 10.56
C SER A 89 1.47 7.95 10.36
N GLY A 90 0.23 8.12 9.88
CA GLY A 90 -0.65 6.99 9.53
C GLY A 90 -0.09 6.07 8.43
N ALA A 91 0.91 6.53 7.66
CA ALA A 91 1.63 5.73 6.67
C ALA A 91 2.89 5.05 7.23
N GLY A 92 3.14 5.15 8.54
CA GLY A 92 4.30 4.54 9.22
C GLY A 92 5.62 5.31 9.07
N LYS A 93 5.62 6.52 8.48
CA LYS A 93 6.82 7.37 8.39
C LYS A 93 7.02 8.18 9.67
N PRO A 94 8.25 8.34 10.19
CA PRO A 94 8.51 9.20 11.33
C PRO A 94 8.18 10.67 11.08
N ILE A 95 7.56 11.32 12.07
CA ILE A 95 7.17 12.74 12.04
C ILE A 95 7.66 13.51 13.28
N ASP A 96 8.52 12.89 14.07
CA ASP A 96 9.17 13.47 15.25
C ASP A 96 10.47 14.22 14.95
N GLY A 97 10.86 14.31 13.66
CA GLY A 97 12.13 14.92 13.23
C GLY A 97 13.36 14.02 13.43
N GLY A 98 13.18 12.80 13.95
CA GLY A 98 14.24 11.81 14.04
C GLY A 98 14.54 11.11 12.71
N PRO A 99 15.60 10.28 12.64
CA PRO A 99 15.95 9.53 11.44
C PRO A 99 14.90 8.46 11.09
N GLU A 100 14.97 7.94 9.86
CA GLU A 100 14.20 6.77 9.44
C GLU A 100 14.49 5.57 10.36
N ILE A 101 13.46 4.76 10.60
CA ILE A 101 13.59 3.55 11.43
C ILE A 101 14.27 2.47 10.60
N ILE A 102 15.33 1.88 11.13
CA ILE A 102 15.98 0.72 10.52
C ILE A 102 15.16 -0.52 10.92
N PRO A 103 14.48 -1.19 9.97
CA PRO A 103 13.66 -2.33 10.30
C PRO A 103 14.53 -3.54 10.68
N GLU A 104 14.14 -4.22 11.76
CA GLU A 104 14.56 -5.59 12.02
C GLU A 104 13.82 -6.56 11.10
N GLU A 105 12.52 -6.29 10.88
CA GLU A 105 11.67 -7.08 10.00
C GLU A 105 10.66 -6.21 9.23
N ARG A 106 10.09 -6.77 8.16
CA ARG A 106 8.96 -6.18 7.43
C ARG A 106 7.75 -7.08 7.57
N ARG A 107 6.76 -6.65 8.35
CA ARG A 107 5.55 -7.45 8.66
C ARG A 107 4.36 -6.95 7.86
N ASP A 108 3.53 -7.86 7.37
CA ASP A 108 2.26 -7.52 6.72
C ASP A 108 1.31 -6.87 7.73
N ILE A 109 0.66 -5.76 7.34
CA ILE A 109 -0.24 -5.02 8.22
C ILE A 109 -1.59 -5.73 8.45
N MET A 110 -1.99 -6.65 7.57
CA MET A 110 -3.20 -7.46 7.75
C MET A 110 -3.04 -8.46 8.90
N GLY A 111 -1.80 -8.77 9.27
CA GLY A 111 -1.49 -9.74 10.30
C GLY A 111 -1.93 -11.16 9.93
N ALA A 112 -2.04 -12.00 10.94
CA ALA A 112 -2.51 -13.38 10.80
C ALA A 112 -3.40 -13.75 11.98
N ALA A 113 -4.46 -14.52 11.69
CA ALA A 113 -5.34 -15.01 12.73
C ALA A 113 -4.60 -15.99 13.65
N ILE A 114 -4.61 -15.73 14.95
CA ILE A 114 -4.04 -16.64 15.96
C ILE A 114 -4.93 -17.89 16.05
N ASN A 115 -4.36 -19.08 15.88
CA ASN A 115 -5.07 -20.35 16.03
C ASN A 115 -5.80 -20.41 17.40
N PRO A 116 -7.13 -20.62 17.43
CA PRO A 116 -7.90 -20.68 18.67
C PRO A 116 -7.35 -21.65 19.73
N TYR A 117 -6.87 -22.82 19.32
CA TYR A 117 -6.31 -23.82 20.24
C TYR A 117 -4.99 -23.37 20.89
N SER A 118 -4.25 -22.49 20.22
CA SER A 118 -2.96 -21.97 20.70
C SER A 118 -3.10 -20.75 21.61
N ARG A 119 -4.32 -20.26 21.86
CA ARG A 119 -4.57 -19.06 22.68
C ARG A 119 -4.57 -19.43 24.16
N ALA A 120 -3.75 -18.75 24.96
CA ALA A 120 -3.85 -18.81 26.41
C ALA A 120 -5.06 -18.00 26.91
N SER A 121 -5.71 -18.47 27.99
CA SER A 121 -6.76 -17.72 28.67
C SER A 121 -6.16 -16.52 29.42
N PRO A 122 -6.78 -15.33 29.35
CA PRO A 122 -6.34 -14.18 30.16
C PRO A 122 -6.45 -14.51 31.66
N SER A 123 -5.38 -14.26 32.43
CA SER A 123 -5.30 -14.63 33.85
C SER A 123 -4.80 -13.53 34.79
N ASP A 124 -4.29 -12.41 34.26
CA ASP A 124 -3.72 -11.32 35.05
C ASP A 124 -4.69 -10.12 35.12
N PHE A 125 -4.91 -9.58 36.33
CA PHE A 125 -5.74 -8.41 36.63
C PHE A 125 -5.03 -7.49 37.63
#